data_AF-A0AAU9P8C1-F1
#
_entry.id   AF-A0AAU9P8C1-F1
#
_cell.length_a   1.000
_cell.length_b   1.000
_cell.length_c   1.000
_cell.angle_alpha   90.00
_cell.angle_beta   90.00
_cell.angle_gamma   90.00
#
_symmetry.space_group_name_H-M   'P 1'
#
loop_
_entity.id
_entity.type
_entity.pdbx_description
1 polymer ?
#
loop_
_entity_poly.entity_id
_entity_poly.type
_entity_poly.pdbx_seq_one_letter_code
_entity_poly.pdbx_strand_id
1 'polypeptide(L)'
;METSLRYGGDSTALRVNTNKKPPTVRYVGDTSALKIHAKQKFRIDSNTRLQLHGELDTRIGAPTFFSAILRYFPPELSAKIGAGLQYDRREKLHYTMHGKKSFPLTPDGAVNFVVKGRCDLDKEFKQPTPSGAAELVWNILDFQKDQDVRVKVGYEISDKIPYVKVMENNWTFSVDTNGKWNVKYNL
;
A
#
# COMPACT_ATOMS: atom_id res chain seq x y z
N MET A 1 3.86 -7.60 -15.64
CA MET A 1 2.65 -7.66 -14.81
C MET A 1 3.08 -7.99 -13.40
N GLU A 2 2.74 -7.13 -12.44
CA GLU A 2 2.99 -7.35 -11.01
C GLU A 2 1.73 -7.93 -10.40
N THR A 3 1.79 -9.16 -9.88
CA THR A 3 0.67 -9.80 -9.19
C THR A 3 0.99 -9.89 -7.71
N SER A 4 -0.01 -9.78 -6.85
CA SER A 4 0.18 -9.96 -5.42
C SER A 4 -1.05 -10.51 -4.73
N LEU A 5 -0.80 -11.32 -3.71
CA LEU A 5 -1.79 -11.78 -2.76
C LEU A 5 -1.81 -10.81 -1.58
N ARG A 6 -2.98 -10.36 -1.16
CA ARG A 6 -3.14 -9.57 0.06
C ARG A 6 -4.10 -10.26 1.01
N TYR A 7 -3.69 -10.29 2.26
CA TYR A 7 -4.45 -10.80 3.37
C TYR A 7 -4.40 -9.83 4.54
N GLY A 8 -5.49 -9.63 5.27
CA GLY A 8 -5.48 -8.68 6.39
C GLY A 8 -6.81 -8.64 7.14
N GLY A 9 -6.76 -8.16 8.37
CA GLY A 9 -7.90 -8.10 9.28
C GLY A 9 -7.70 -7.05 10.37
N ASP A 10 -8.59 -7.07 11.35
CA ASP A 10 -8.43 -6.33 12.60
C ASP A 10 -7.69 -7.17 13.66
N SER A 11 -7.52 -6.59 14.86
CA SER A 11 -6.85 -7.24 15.98
C SER A 11 -7.56 -8.50 16.46
N THR A 12 -8.88 -8.63 16.25
CA THR A 12 -9.65 -9.82 16.65
C THR A 12 -9.35 -11.02 15.77
N ALA A 13 -8.88 -10.77 14.54
CA ALA A 13 -8.51 -11.80 13.58
C ALA A 13 -7.13 -12.44 13.87
N LEU A 14 -6.28 -11.80 14.68
CA LEU A 14 -5.00 -12.35 15.13
C LEU A 14 -5.13 -12.89 16.56
N ARG A 15 -5.06 -14.22 16.73
CA ARG A 15 -4.97 -14.82 18.07
C ARG A 15 -3.57 -15.34 18.34
N VAL A 16 -2.97 -14.84 19.42
CA VAL A 16 -1.72 -15.39 19.95
C VAL A 16 -2.08 -16.56 20.86
N ASN A 17 -1.69 -17.78 20.47
CA ASN A 17 -1.84 -18.93 21.36
C ASN A 17 -0.60 -19.02 22.26
N THR A 18 -0.74 -18.51 23.48
CA THR A 18 0.30 -18.50 24.52
C THR A 18 0.49 -19.87 25.19
N ASN A 19 -0.42 -20.82 24.96
CA ASN A 19 -0.34 -22.18 25.53
C ASN A 19 0.59 -23.11 24.73
N LYS A 20 1.14 -22.66 23.59
CA LYS A 20 2.21 -23.37 22.86
C LYS A 20 3.54 -22.67 23.10
N LYS A 21 4.62 -23.45 23.29
CA LYS A 21 6.01 -22.96 23.23
C LYS A 21 6.65 -23.45 21.92
N PRO A 22 7.14 -22.55 21.04
CA PRO A 22 7.01 -21.10 21.10
C PRO A 22 5.55 -20.64 20.87
N PRO A 23 5.17 -19.45 21.35
CA PRO A 23 3.84 -18.90 21.12
C PRO A 23 3.56 -18.86 19.62
N THR A 24 2.52 -19.56 19.18
CA THR A 24 2.14 -19.59 17.76
C THR A 24 1.03 -18.58 17.54
N VAL A 25 1.27 -17.63 16.63
CA VAL A 25 0.20 -16.77 16.11
C VAL A 25 -0.65 -17.62 15.17
N ARG A 26 -1.92 -17.79 15.50
CA ARG A 26 -2.89 -18.53 14.67
C ARG A 26 -4.01 -17.60 14.26
N TYR A 27 -4.36 -17.69 13.00
CA TYR A 27 -5.45 -16.91 12.42
C TYR A 27 -6.77 -17.70 12.55
N VAL A 28 -7.85 -17.04 12.97
CA VAL A 28 -9.20 -17.62 13.05
C VAL A 28 -10.06 -16.95 11.99
N GLY A 29 -10.42 -17.72 10.97
CA GLY A 29 -11.02 -17.21 9.74
C GLY A 29 -12.53 -17.34 9.70
N ASP A 30 -13.21 -16.22 9.90
CA ASP A 30 -14.57 -16.00 9.40
C ASP A 30 -14.74 -14.62 8.71
N THR A 31 -13.79 -13.69 8.86
CA THR A 31 -14.01 -12.27 8.50
C THR A 31 -13.19 -11.71 7.34
N SER A 32 -12.13 -12.37 6.86
CA SER A 32 -11.32 -11.86 5.76
C SER A 32 -11.04 -12.89 4.66
N ALA A 33 -11.48 -12.57 3.44
CA ALA A 33 -11.23 -13.34 2.24
C ALA A 33 -9.88 -12.94 1.61
N LEU A 34 -9.20 -13.90 1.00
CA LEU A 34 -8.00 -13.63 0.21
C LEU A 34 -8.36 -12.76 -1.00
N LYS A 35 -7.58 -11.71 -1.24
CA LYS A 35 -7.73 -10.84 -2.41
C LYS A 35 -6.54 -10.99 -3.34
N ILE A 36 -6.81 -11.22 -4.61
CA ILE A 36 -5.80 -11.25 -5.67
C ILE A 36 -5.76 -9.85 -6.29
N HIS A 37 -4.59 -9.23 -6.29
CA HIS A 37 -4.38 -7.95 -6.93
C HIS A 37 -3.45 -8.11 -8.12
N ALA A 38 -3.84 -7.55 -9.26
CA ALA A 38 -3.01 -7.49 -10.46
C ALA A 38 -2.75 -6.04 -10.83
N LYS A 39 -1.48 -5.68 -11.05
CA LYS A 39 -1.06 -4.33 -11.43
C LYS A 39 -0.16 -4.39 -12.65
N GLN A 40 -0.47 -3.57 -13.65
CA GLN A 40 0.33 -3.45 -14.85
C GLN A 40 0.67 -1.98 -15.08
N LYS A 41 1.92 -1.71 -15.47
CA LYS A 41 2.40 -0.37 -15.78
C LYS A 41 2.85 -0.34 -17.24
N PHE A 42 2.22 0.50 -18.04
CA PHE A 42 2.60 0.76 -19.42
C PHE A 42 3.38 2.08 -19.47
N ARG A 43 4.55 2.07 -20.11
CA ARG A 43 5.30 3.30 -20.34
C ARG A 43 4.65 4.07 -21.49
N ILE A 44 4.38 5.35 -21.27
CA ILE A 44 3.95 6.27 -22.32
C ILE A 44 5.17 7.02 -22.84
N ASP A 45 5.99 7.53 -21.92
CA ASP A 45 7.28 8.16 -22.20
C ASP A 45 8.28 7.85 -21.06
N SER A 46 9.41 8.57 -21.02
CA SER A 46 10.48 8.40 -20.01
C SER A 46 10.00 8.65 -18.58
N ASN A 47 9.10 9.62 -18.39
CA ASN A 47 8.66 10.12 -17.09
C ASN A 47 7.18 9.83 -16.82
N THR A 48 6.43 9.30 -17.78
CA THR A 48 4.99 9.06 -17.68
C THR A 48 4.64 7.59 -17.85
N ARG A 49 3.81 7.07 -16.94
CA ARG A 49 3.33 5.68 -16.98
C ARG A 49 1.83 5.60 -16.75
N LEU A 50 1.13 4.81 -17.54
CA LEU A 50 -0.24 4.38 -17.25
C LEU A 50 -0.19 3.15 -16.35
N GLN A 51 -0.77 3.25 -15.16
CA GLN A 51 -0.92 2.13 -14.24
C GLN A 51 -2.36 1.65 -14.24
N LEU A 52 -2.56 0.39 -14.65
CA LEU A 52 -3.82 -0.33 -14.47
C LEU A 52 -3.71 -1.22 -13.23
N HIS A 53 -4.79 -1.32 -12.45
CA HIS A 53 -4.83 -2.18 -11.27
C HIS A 53 -6.24 -2.75 -11.09
N GLY A 54 -6.33 -4.08 -10.97
CA GLY A 54 -7.55 -4.80 -10.63
C GLY A 54 -7.44 -5.58 -9.32
N GLU A 55 -8.57 -5.85 -8.69
CA GLU A 55 -8.74 -6.70 -7.51
C GLU A 55 -9.84 -7.74 -7.77
N LEU A 56 -9.57 -8.98 -7.38
CA LEU A 56 -10.52 -10.09 -7.35
C LEU A 56 -10.66 -10.59 -5.91
N ASP A 57 -11.88 -10.65 -5.41
CA ASP A 57 -12.19 -11.28 -4.12
C ASP A 57 -12.51 -12.76 -4.34
N THR A 58 -11.66 -13.62 -3.75
CA THR A 58 -11.75 -15.08 -3.94
C THR A 58 -12.98 -15.71 -3.29
N ARG A 59 -13.60 -15.08 -2.29
CA ARG A 59 -14.80 -15.61 -1.63
C ARG A 59 -16.01 -15.58 -2.55
N ILE A 60 -16.11 -14.56 -3.39
CA ILE A 60 -17.24 -14.34 -4.31
C ILE A 60 -16.90 -14.65 -5.77
N GLY A 61 -15.61 -14.89 -6.07
CA GLY A 61 -15.14 -15.17 -7.43
C GLY A 61 -15.34 -14.01 -8.41
N ALA A 62 -15.40 -12.76 -7.95
CA ALA A 62 -15.75 -11.61 -8.78
C ALA A 62 -14.81 -10.41 -8.55
N PRO A 63 -14.60 -9.57 -9.59
CA PRO A 63 -13.83 -8.33 -9.45
C PRO A 63 -14.48 -7.39 -8.45
N THR A 64 -13.69 -6.80 -7.57
CA THR A 64 -14.14 -5.85 -6.56
C THR A 64 -13.66 -4.43 -6.84
N PHE A 65 -12.58 -4.28 -7.60
CA PHE A 65 -11.96 -2.98 -7.84
C PHE A 65 -11.22 -2.95 -9.17
N PHE A 66 -11.31 -1.83 -9.86
CA PHE A 66 -10.48 -1.50 -11.02
C PHE A 66 -10.03 -0.04 -10.95
N SER A 67 -8.81 0.24 -11.40
CA SER A 67 -8.31 1.61 -11.51
C SER A 67 -7.37 1.78 -12.69
N ALA A 68 -7.42 2.97 -13.27
CA ALA A 68 -6.53 3.43 -14.31
C ALA A 68 -5.97 4.79 -13.90
N ILE A 69 -4.65 4.87 -13.71
CA ILE A 69 -3.99 6.04 -13.15
C ILE A 69 -2.79 6.42 -14.02
N LEU A 70 -2.81 7.63 -14.55
CA LEU A 70 -1.66 8.25 -15.19
C LEU A 70 -0.71 8.76 -14.11
N ARG A 71 0.57 8.39 -14.20
CA ARG A 71 1.59 8.77 -13.23
C ARG A 71 2.74 9.49 -13.93
N TYR A 72 3.09 10.65 -13.41
CA TYR A 72 4.24 11.44 -13.84
C TYR A 72 5.31 11.45 -12.76
N PHE A 73 6.55 11.25 -13.17
CA PHE A 73 7.72 11.07 -12.32
C PHE A 73 8.79 12.08 -12.73
N PRO A 74 8.76 13.33 -12.23
CA PRO A 74 9.82 14.31 -12.47
C PRO A 74 11.09 13.89 -11.69
N PRO A 75 12.16 13.42 -12.36
CA PRO A 75 13.31 12.83 -11.69
C PRO A 75 14.04 13.84 -10.79
N GLU A 76 14.17 15.08 -11.26
CA GLU A 76 14.82 16.20 -10.56
C GLU A 76 14.18 16.54 -9.22
N LEU A 77 12.88 16.26 -9.06
CA LEU A 77 12.13 16.62 -7.86
C LEU A 77 12.01 15.48 -6.84
N SER A 78 12.50 14.28 -7.17
CA SER A 78 12.27 13.05 -6.38
C SER A 78 10.80 12.88 -5.99
N ALA A 79 9.91 13.25 -6.92
CA ALA A 79 8.47 13.34 -6.71
C ALA A 79 7.71 12.44 -7.68
N LYS A 80 6.47 12.16 -7.33
CA LYS A 80 5.52 11.35 -8.11
C LYS A 80 4.17 12.00 -7.98
N ILE A 81 3.56 12.34 -9.09
CA ILE A 81 2.16 12.75 -9.14
C ILE A 81 1.39 11.77 -9.99
N GLY A 82 0.09 11.67 -9.77
CA GLY A 82 -0.76 10.97 -10.69
C GLY A 82 -2.22 11.30 -10.48
N ALA A 83 -2.98 11.08 -11.54
CA ALA A 83 -4.40 11.31 -11.57
C ALA A 83 -5.06 10.17 -12.36
N GLY A 84 -6.30 9.86 -12.03
CA GLY A 84 -7.00 8.78 -12.72
C GLY A 84 -8.37 8.48 -12.16
N LEU A 85 -8.86 7.31 -12.55
CA LEU A 85 -10.19 6.82 -12.24
C LEU A 85 -10.09 5.53 -11.43
N GLN A 86 -11.03 5.35 -10.51
CA GLN A 86 -11.22 4.14 -9.75
C GLN A 86 -12.69 3.74 -9.79
N TYR A 87 -12.94 2.46 -9.95
CA TYR A 87 -14.26 1.85 -9.94
C TYR A 87 -14.26 0.75 -8.88
N ASP A 88 -15.18 0.85 -7.95
CA ASP A 88 -15.46 -0.17 -6.93
C ASP A 88 -16.79 -0.87 -7.30
N ARG A 89 -16.92 -2.16 -6.96
CA ARG A 89 -18.11 -3.00 -7.15
C ARG A 89 -19.41 -2.40 -6.60
N ARG A 90 -19.36 -1.42 -5.69
CA ARG A 90 -20.54 -0.62 -5.30
C ARG A 90 -20.96 0.44 -6.34
N GLU A 91 -20.49 0.29 -7.58
CA GLU A 91 -20.69 1.18 -8.74
C GLU A 91 -20.26 2.63 -8.53
N LYS A 92 -19.39 2.87 -7.56
CA LYS A 92 -18.90 4.21 -7.27
C LYS A 92 -17.67 4.49 -8.11
N LEU A 93 -17.87 5.25 -9.20
CA LEU A 93 -16.78 5.89 -9.93
C LEU A 93 -16.20 7.01 -9.05
N HIS A 94 -14.88 6.98 -8.87
CA HIS A 94 -14.14 8.03 -8.18
C HIS A 94 -13.01 8.54 -9.07
N TYR A 95 -12.76 9.83 -9.00
CA TYR A 95 -11.57 10.46 -9.53
C TYR A 95 -10.53 10.53 -8.42
N THR A 96 -9.29 10.14 -8.73
CA THR A 96 -8.21 10.15 -7.75
C THR A 96 -7.10 11.07 -8.23
N MET A 97 -6.52 11.81 -7.30
CA MET A 97 -5.25 12.48 -7.49
C MET A 97 -4.34 12.11 -6.32
N HIS A 98 -3.09 11.72 -6.58
CA HIS A 98 -2.12 11.43 -5.53
C HIS A 98 -0.76 12.05 -5.83
N GLY A 99 -0.09 12.48 -4.77
CA GLY A 99 1.25 13.05 -4.79
C GLY A 99 2.15 12.34 -3.79
N LYS A 100 3.43 12.22 -4.11
CA LYS A 100 4.46 11.72 -3.20
C LYS A 100 5.77 12.45 -3.46
N LYS A 101 6.45 12.89 -2.41
CA LYS A 101 7.81 13.43 -2.46
C LYS A 101 8.71 12.69 -1.47
N SER A 102 9.94 12.42 -1.88
CA SER A 102 10.97 11.81 -1.04
C SER A 102 12.08 12.82 -0.79
N PHE A 103 12.54 12.89 0.45
CA PHE A 103 13.65 13.72 0.91
C PHE A 103 14.71 12.76 1.49
N PRO A 104 15.88 12.63 0.87
CA PRO A 104 16.96 11.85 1.46
C PRO A 104 17.44 12.54 2.74
N LEU A 105 17.54 11.79 3.83
CA LEU A 105 18.08 12.28 5.11
C LEU A 105 19.55 11.91 5.29
N THR A 106 20.02 10.92 4.53
CA THR A 106 21.42 10.49 4.50
C THR A 106 21.97 10.59 3.07
N PRO A 107 23.28 10.86 2.88
CA PRO A 107 23.87 11.00 1.55
C PRO A 107 23.75 9.75 0.67
N ASP A 108 23.77 8.57 1.29
CA ASP A 108 23.63 7.26 0.66
C ASP A 108 22.16 6.88 0.35
N GLY A 109 21.18 7.68 0.80
CA GLY A 109 19.76 7.39 0.63
C GLY A 109 19.24 6.21 1.46
N ALA A 110 20.02 5.72 2.44
CA ALA A 110 19.58 4.67 3.36
C ALA A 110 18.36 5.12 4.17
N VAL A 111 18.31 6.39 4.58
CA VAL A 111 17.19 6.97 5.33
C VAL A 111 16.52 8.06 4.51
N ASN A 112 15.18 7.99 4.40
CA ASN A 112 14.38 8.95 3.65
C ASN A 112 13.18 9.41 4.47
N PHE A 113 12.88 10.71 4.39
CA PHE A 113 11.59 11.25 4.79
C PHE A 113 10.67 11.35 3.57
N VAL A 114 9.46 10.84 3.70
CA VAL A 114 8.51 10.74 2.59
C VAL A 114 7.21 11.39 2.98
N VAL A 115 6.74 12.32 2.16
CA VAL A 115 5.41 12.91 2.27
C VAL A 115 4.56 12.40 1.13
N LYS A 116 3.35 11.95 1.43
CA LYS A 116 2.36 11.53 0.44
C LYS A 116 1.00 12.14 0.75
N GLY A 117 0.28 12.47 -0.31
CA GLY A 117 -1.08 12.97 -0.27
C GLY A 117 -1.93 12.29 -1.33
N ARG A 118 -3.22 12.17 -1.08
CA ARG A 118 -4.21 11.70 -2.02
C ARG A 118 -5.51 12.45 -1.78
N CYS A 119 -6.23 12.75 -2.85
CA CYS A 119 -7.59 13.27 -2.78
C CYS A 119 -8.44 12.44 -3.73
N ASP A 120 -9.51 11.85 -3.22
CA ASP A 120 -10.51 11.22 -4.07
C ASP A 120 -11.77 12.07 -4.11
N LEU A 121 -12.32 12.21 -5.31
CA LEU A 121 -13.58 12.89 -5.60
C LEU A 121 -14.58 11.84 -6.06
N ASP A 122 -15.81 11.95 -5.58
CA ASP A 122 -16.92 11.15 -6.08
C ASP A 122 -17.28 11.53 -7.53
N LYS A 123 -18.16 10.74 -8.15
CA LYS A 123 -18.63 10.98 -9.53
C LYS A 123 -19.21 12.37 -9.74
N GLU A 124 -19.81 12.96 -8.70
CA GLU A 124 -20.45 14.27 -8.73
C GLU A 124 -19.53 15.43 -8.34
N PHE A 125 -18.26 15.15 -7.98
CA PHE A 125 -17.28 16.13 -7.52
C PHE A 125 -17.71 16.93 -6.28
N LYS A 126 -18.57 16.37 -5.43
CA LYS A 126 -19.14 17.04 -4.25
C LYS A 126 -18.42 16.70 -2.96
N GLN A 127 -17.82 15.52 -2.86
CA GLN A 127 -17.24 15.02 -1.60
C GLN A 127 -15.74 14.72 -1.75
N PRO A 128 -14.87 15.75 -1.66
CA PRO A 128 -13.43 15.53 -1.61
C PRO A 128 -13.03 14.79 -0.33
N THR A 129 -12.29 13.72 -0.49
CA THR A 129 -11.74 12.91 0.61
C THR A 129 -10.21 12.99 0.61
N PRO A 130 -9.64 14.03 1.25
CA PRO A 130 -8.20 14.16 1.36
C PRO A 130 -7.64 13.17 2.38
N SER A 131 -6.53 12.54 2.03
CA SER A 131 -5.72 11.72 2.92
C SER A 131 -4.25 12.07 2.76
N GLY A 132 -3.51 11.99 3.86
CA GLY A 132 -2.11 12.39 3.89
C GLY A 132 -1.31 11.50 4.82
N ALA A 133 -0.03 11.32 4.53
CA ALA A 133 0.86 10.68 5.49
C ALA A 133 2.30 11.15 5.32
N ALA A 134 3.01 11.17 6.45
CA ALA A 134 4.45 11.25 6.51
C ALA A 134 5.01 9.86 6.86
N GLU A 135 6.11 9.46 6.22
CA GLU A 135 6.82 8.20 6.49
C GLU A 135 8.31 8.49 6.68
N LEU A 136 8.89 8.01 7.78
CA LEU A 136 10.32 7.76 7.87
C LEU A 136 10.60 6.37 7.29
N VAL A 137 11.51 6.28 6.33
CA VAL A 137 11.84 5.05 5.61
C VAL A 137 13.31 4.73 5.81
N TRP A 138 13.60 3.54 6.31
CA TRP A 138 14.94 3.01 6.45
C TRP A 138 15.12 1.81 5.52
N ASN A 139 16.04 1.93 4.58
CA ASN A 139 16.52 0.85 3.72
C ASN A 139 17.76 0.21 4.37
N ILE A 140 17.69 -1.08 4.65
CA ILE A 140 18.77 -1.90 5.18
C ILE A 140 19.12 -2.90 4.07
N LEU A 141 20.20 -2.61 3.36
CA LEU A 141 20.70 -3.45 2.29
C LEU A 141 21.53 -4.59 2.87
N ASP A 142 21.51 -5.76 2.22
CA ASP A 142 22.33 -6.93 2.60
C ASP A 142 22.18 -7.34 4.07
N PHE A 143 20.96 -7.31 4.62
CA PHE A 143 20.69 -7.72 6.01
C PHE A 143 21.10 -9.18 6.25
N GLN A 144 20.82 -10.03 5.27
CA GLN A 144 21.51 -11.30 5.03
C GLN A 144 21.86 -11.37 3.54
N LYS A 145 22.66 -12.37 3.16
CA LYS A 145 23.01 -12.59 1.75
C LYS A 145 21.74 -12.65 0.89
N ASP A 146 21.67 -11.76 -0.11
CA ASP A 146 20.54 -11.62 -1.04
C ASP A 146 19.20 -11.21 -0.36
N GLN A 147 19.27 -10.53 0.79
CA GLN A 147 18.09 -10.08 1.56
C GLN A 147 18.14 -8.59 1.88
N ASP A 148 17.24 -7.84 1.25
CA ASP A 148 17.02 -6.42 1.54
C ASP A 148 15.79 -6.22 2.43
N VAL A 149 15.98 -5.46 3.50
CA VAL A 149 14.90 -5.11 4.44
C VAL A 149 14.61 -3.62 4.35
N ARG A 150 13.33 -3.27 4.33
CA ARG A 150 12.88 -1.88 4.45
C ARG A 150 11.89 -1.75 5.58
N VAL A 151 12.22 -0.90 6.54
CA VAL A 151 11.34 -0.54 7.66
C VAL A 151 10.76 0.84 7.40
N LYS A 152 9.48 1.01 7.70
CA LYS A 152 8.80 2.31 7.66
C LYS A 152 8.04 2.56 8.93
N VAL A 153 8.23 3.75 9.48
CA VAL A 153 7.38 4.30 10.52
C VAL A 153 6.63 5.46 9.88
N GLY A 154 5.30 5.37 9.87
CA GLY A 154 4.46 6.36 9.22
C GLY A 154 3.38 6.88 10.13
N TYR A 155 2.89 8.07 9.80
CA TYR A 155 1.77 8.72 10.45
C TYR A 155 0.78 9.16 9.39
N GLU A 156 -0.42 8.59 9.43
CA GLU A 156 -1.56 9.04 8.65
C GLU A 156 -2.14 10.29 9.34
N ILE A 157 -2.27 11.38 8.57
CA ILE A 157 -2.49 12.73 9.11
C ILE A 157 -3.98 12.99 9.32
N SER A 158 -4.87 12.48 8.46
CA SER A 158 -6.30 12.79 8.52
C SER A 158 -6.97 12.14 9.74
N ASP A 159 -6.73 10.85 9.92
CA ASP A 159 -7.25 10.03 11.02
C ASP A 159 -6.27 9.95 12.21
N LYS A 160 -5.08 10.54 12.09
CA LYS A 160 -4.06 10.62 13.15
C LYS A 160 -3.51 9.26 13.57
N ILE A 161 -3.39 8.33 12.61
CA ILE A 161 -3.04 6.93 12.87
C ILE A 161 -1.56 6.68 12.59
N PRO A 162 -0.72 6.44 13.60
CA PRO A 162 0.61 5.88 13.38
C PRO A 162 0.54 4.41 12.95
N TYR A 163 1.46 4.03 12.08
CA TYR A 163 1.59 2.67 11.54
C TYR A 163 3.05 2.31 11.28
N VAL A 164 3.31 1.00 11.27
CA VAL A 164 4.61 0.42 10.93
C VAL A 164 4.47 -0.50 9.73
N LYS A 165 5.47 -0.49 8.85
CA LYS A 165 5.59 -1.47 7.76
C LYS A 165 6.97 -2.07 7.73
N VAL A 166 7.01 -3.39 7.59
CA VAL A 166 8.22 -4.14 7.32
C VAL A 166 8.07 -4.76 5.95
N MET A 167 9.04 -4.51 5.08
CA MET A 167 9.10 -5.07 3.74
C MET A 167 10.40 -5.85 3.61
N GLU A 168 10.31 -7.04 3.07
CA GLU A 168 11.47 -7.87 2.81
C GLU A 168 11.22 -8.66 1.53
N ASN A 169 12.16 -8.57 0.59
CA ASN A 169 12.09 -9.23 -0.71
C ASN A 169 10.71 -9.08 -1.37
N ASN A 170 9.89 -10.14 -1.31
CA ASN A 170 8.59 -10.21 -1.96
C ASN A 170 7.40 -9.98 -1.03
N TRP A 171 7.59 -9.79 0.28
CA TRP A 171 6.48 -9.61 1.21
C TRP A 171 6.50 -8.26 1.93
N THR A 172 5.35 -7.88 2.46
CA THR A 172 5.16 -6.67 3.26
C THR A 172 4.16 -6.95 4.35
N PHE A 173 4.56 -6.71 5.60
CA PHE A 173 3.65 -6.63 6.73
C PHE A 173 3.38 -5.17 7.07
N SER A 174 2.13 -4.84 7.35
CA SER A 174 1.69 -3.52 7.80
C SER A 174 0.79 -3.68 9.00
N VAL A 175 0.98 -2.84 10.02
CA VAL A 175 0.12 -2.78 11.21
C VAL A 175 -0.05 -1.32 11.63
N ASP A 176 -1.23 -0.98 12.14
CA ASP A 176 -1.52 0.34 12.69
C ASP A 176 -1.98 0.27 14.15
N THR A 177 -2.04 1.44 14.79
CA THR A 177 -2.45 1.57 16.20
C THR A 177 -3.93 1.31 16.45
N ASN A 178 -4.76 1.27 15.41
CA ASN A 178 -6.14 0.82 15.51
C ASN A 178 -6.25 -0.72 15.46
N GLY A 179 -5.11 -1.43 15.41
CA GLY A 179 -5.06 -2.88 15.37
C GLY A 179 -5.36 -3.47 13.99
N LYS A 180 -5.47 -2.65 12.93
CA LYS A 180 -5.61 -3.16 11.57
C LYS A 180 -4.25 -3.61 11.07
N TRP A 181 -4.23 -4.72 10.35
CA TRP A 181 -3.00 -5.26 9.78
C TRP A 181 -3.24 -5.90 8.43
N ASN A 182 -2.17 -6.03 7.64
CA ASN A 182 -2.18 -6.84 6.44
C ASN A 182 -0.79 -7.38 6.11
N VAL A 183 -0.78 -8.54 5.45
CA VAL A 183 0.35 -9.11 4.74
C VAL A 183 0.07 -9.04 3.25
N LYS A 184 1.04 -8.56 2.49
CA LYS A 184 1.04 -8.57 1.03
C LYS A 184 2.22 -9.41 0.55
N TYR A 185 1.97 -10.39 -0.31
CA TYR A 185 3.00 -11.18 -0.98
C TYR A 185 2.97 -10.89 -2.48
N ASN A 186 4.08 -10.47 -3.06
CA ASN A 186 4.24 -10.28 -4.50
C ASN A 186 4.64 -11.62 -5.13
N LEU A 187 3.95 -11.96 -6.22
CA LEU A 187 4.17 -13.18 -7.01
C LEU A 187 5.09 -12.88 -8.20
#